data_AF-A0A7S1ZLG1-F1
#
_entry.id   AF-A0A7S1ZLG1-F1
#
_cell.length_a   1.000
_cell.length_b   1.000
_cell.length_c   1.000
_cell.angle_alpha   90.00
_cell.angle_beta   90.00
_cell.angle_gamma   90.00
#
_symmetry.space_group_name_H-M   'P 1'
#
loop_
_entity.id
_entity.type
_entity.pdbx_description
1 polymer ?
#
loop_
_entity_poly.entity_id
_entity_poly.type
_entity_poly.pdbx_seq_one_letter_code
_entity_poly.pdbx_strand_id
1 'polypeptide(L)'
;PWSIPTDEIGRRRDLRRDRRVFSVDPPGCQDIDDAMHAEVLPNGDVEIGVHIADVTHFLPHRCALDREAASRSTTFYLVDRRFDMLPSMLSSDLCSLHGNVDRLTVSAVWTMSADLR
;
A
#
# COMPACT_ATOMS: atom_id res chain seq x y z
N PRO A 1 -5.63 0.78 -19.82
CA PRO A 1 -4.93 1.02 -18.54
C PRO A 1 -5.86 1.71 -17.55
N TRP A 2 -5.89 1.25 -16.30
CA TRP A 2 -6.65 1.92 -15.23
C TRP A 2 -5.87 3.17 -14.76
N SER A 3 -6.59 4.21 -14.37
CA SER A 3 -6.05 5.44 -13.82
C SER A 3 -6.90 5.89 -12.64
N ILE A 4 -6.27 6.50 -11.64
CA ILE A 4 -6.99 6.98 -10.45
C ILE A 4 -8.02 8.05 -10.86
N PRO A 5 -9.30 7.85 -10.54
CA PRO A 5 -10.34 8.86 -10.79
C PRO A 5 -10.05 10.19 -10.07
N THR A 6 -10.32 11.32 -10.72
CA THR A 6 -10.05 12.65 -10.14
C THR A 6 -10.83 12.90 -8.85
N ASP A 7 -12.05 12.36 -8.74
CA ASP A 7 -12.86 12.46 -7.52
C ASP A 7 -12.27 11.65 -6.36
N GLU A 8 -11.62 10.52 -6.63
CA GLU A 8 -10.86 9.77 -5.61
C GLU A 8 -9.64 10.55 -5.11
N ILE A 9 -8.93 11.25 -5.99
CA ILE A 9 -7.82 12.13 -5.58
C ILE A 9 -8.36 13.23 -4.66
N GLY A 10 -9.49 13.85 -5.01
CA GLY A 10 -10.07 14.94 -4.22
C GLY A 10 -10.60 14.52 -2.84
N ARG A 11 -10.91 13.24 -2.63
CA ARG A 11 -11.38 12.70 -1.34
C ARG A 11 -10.25 12.29 -0.40
N ARG A 12 -9.02 12.17 -0.91
CA ARG A 12 -7.87 11.63 -0.17
C ARG A 12 -6.85 12.72 0.14
N ARG A 13 -6.04 12.49 1.17
CA ARG A 13 -4.86 13.31 1.41
C ARG A 13 -3.81 12.98 0.37
N ASP A 14 -3.44 13.94 -0.46
CA ASP A 14 -2.40 13.76 -1.48
C ASP A 14 -1.01 13.91 -0.84
N LEU A 15 -0.23 12.82 -0.82
CA LEU A 15 1.13 12.80 -0.29
C LEU A 15 2.21 12.80 -1.38
N ARG A 16 1.82 12.76 -2.67
CA ARG A 16 2.73 12.51 -3.81
C ARG A 16 3.83 13.56 -3.94
N ARG A 17 3.58 14.79 -3.48
CA ARG A 17 4.51 15.92 -3.59
C ARG A 17 5.18 16.29 -2.27
N ASP A 18 4.52 15.96 -1.16
CA ASP A 18 4.89 16.48 0.15
C ASP A 18 5.77 15.50 0.92
N ARG A 19 5.76 14.21 0.57
CA ARG A 19 6.51 13.16 1.28
C ARG A 19 7.34 12.33 0.33
N ARG A 20 8.56 12.01 0.77
CA ARG A 20 9.40 11.00 0.13
C ARG A 20 9.03 9.62 0.68
N VAL A 21 8.16 8.94 -0.04
CA VAL A 21 7.69 7.59 0.30
C VAL A 21 8.56 6.54 -0.42
N PHE A 22 8.88 5.45 0.26
CA PHE A 22 9.64 4.32 -0.28
C PHE A 22 9.18 3.00 0.35
N SER A 23 9.44 1.87 -0.32
CA SER A 23 9.27 0.52 0.23
C SER A 23 10.63 -0.17 0.36
N VAL A 24 10.71 -1.22 1.19
CA VAL A 24 11.91 -2.03 1.37
C VAL A 24 11.52 -3.50 1.26
N ASP A 25 11.81 -4.09 0.11
CA ASP A 25 11.33 -5.42 -0.26
C ASP A 25 12.46 -6.37 -0.65
N PRO A 26 12.27 -7.70 -0.51
CA PRO A 26 13.20 -8.68 -1.05
C PRO A 26 13.36 -8.58 -2.58
N PRO A 27 14.51 -9.00 -3.13
CA PRO A 27 14.69 -9.04 -4.58
C PRO A 27 13.62 -9.88 -5.28
N GLY A 28 12.97 -9.30 -6.29
CA GLY A 28 11.93 -9.98 -7.07
C GLY A 28 10.53 -9.99 -6.45
N CYS A 29 10.31 -9.25 -5.36
CA CYS A 29 8.96 -9.02 -4.82
C CYS A 29 8.03 -8.41 -5.87
N GLN A 30 6.78 -8.87 -5.93
CA GLN A 30 5.80 -8.41 -6.92
C GLN A 30 4.59 -7.71 -6.27
N ASP A 31 4.24 -8.08 -5.05
CA ASP A 31 3.15 -7.59 -4.22
C ASP A 31 3.72 -6.75 -3.08
N ILE A 32 4.09 -5.52 -3.42
CA ILE A 32 4.57 -4.54 -2.46
C ILE A 32 3.35 -3.91 -1.79
N ASP A 33 3.03 -4.36 -0.58
CA ASP A 33 1.81 -3.97 0.13
C ASP A 33 2.01 -2.74 1.01
N ASP A 34 3.24 -2.50 1.47
CA ASP A 34 3.58 -1.42 2.39
C ASP A 34 4.66 -0.48 1.85
N ALA A 35 4.50 0.79 2.19
CA ALA A 35 5.50 1.82 1.98
C ALA A 35 5.54 2.74 3.19
N MET A 36 6.63 3.46 3.36
CA MET A 36 6.89 4.30 4.53
C MET A 36 7.55 5.61 4.14
N HIS A 37 7.39 6.60 5.01
CA HIS A 37 8.25 7.79 5.02
C HIS A 37 8.64 8.13 6.46
N ALA A 38 9.75 8.87 6.57
CA ALA A 38 10.17 9.49 7.81
C ALA A 38 10.78 10.85 7.49
N GLU A 39 10.32 11.91 8.18
CA GLU A 39 10.76 13.29 7.96
C GLU A 39 10.96 14.00 9.29
N VAL A 40 12.09 14.68 9.46
CA VAL A 40 12.35 15.52 10.65
C VAL A 40 11.63 16.84 10.47
N LEU A 41 10.78 17.19 11.44
CA LEU A 41 9.98 18.40 11.47
C LEU A 41 10.80 19.60 11.99
N PRO A 42 10.37 20.85 11.74
CA PRO A 42 11.09 22.05 12.18
C PRO A 42 11.27 22.18 13.71
N ASN A 43 10.39 21.54 14.49
CA ASN A 43 10.48 21.51 15.95
C ASN A 43 11.42 20.42 16.49
N GLY A 44 12.02 19.62 15.60
CA GLY A 44 12.94 18.53 15.95
C GLY A 44 12.27 17.15 16.08
N ASP A 45 10.94 17.07 16.10
CA ASP A 45 10.21 15.79 16.11
C ASP A 45 10.30 15.10 14.75
N VAL A 46 9.90 13.83 14.68
CA VAL A 46 9.89 13.04 13.44
C VAL A 46 8.45 12.70 13.06
N GLU A 47 8.02 13.07 11.86
CA GLU A 47 6.81 12.52 11.26
C GLU A 47 7.14 11.18 10.60
N ILE A 48 6.40 10.14 10.97
CA ILE A 48 6.51 8.80 10.39
C ILE A 48 5.17 8.42 9.80
N GLY A 49 5.17 7.96 8.57
CA GLY A 49 3.99 7.40 7.91
C GLY A 49 4.21 5.97 7.49
N VAL A 50 3.20 5.14 7.74
CA VAL A 50 3.05 3.80 7.15
C VAL A 50 1.86 3.85 6.21
N HIS A 51 2.06 3.38 4.97
CA HIS A 51 1.13 3.46 3.87
C HIS A 51 0.89 2.05 3.35
N ILE A 52 -0.30 1.52 3.58
CA ILE A 52 -0.69 0.17 3.14
C ILE A 52 -1.56 0.29 1.89
N ALA A 53 -1.32 -0.56 0.89
CA ALA A 53 -2.13 -0.65 -0.32
C ALA A 53 -3.63 -0.73 0.00
N ASP A 54 -4.44 0.12 -0.62
CA ASP A 54 -5.89 0.15 -0.41
C ASP A 54 -6.59 -0.92 -1.28
N VAL A 55 -6.37 -2.19 -0.95
CA VAL A 55 -6.98 -3.33 -1.62
C VAL A 55 -8.51 -3.25 -1.56
N THR A 56 -9.06 -2.71 -0.47
CA THR A 56 -10.51 -2.63 -0.26
C THR A 56 -11.21 -1.68 -1.23
N HIS A 57 -10.49 -0.72 -1.82
CA HIS A 57 -11.02 0.09 -2.92
C HIS A 57 -11.42 -0.77 -4.14
N PHE A 58 -10.67 -1.82 -4.42
CA PHE A 58 -10.88 -2.72 -5.56
C PHE A 58 -11.68 -3.98 -5.21
N LEU A 59 -11.85 -4.27 -3.93
CA LEU A 59 -12.48 -5.49 -3.43
C LEU A 59 -13.70 -5.17 -2.54
N PRO A 60 -14.86 -4.85 -3.14
CA PRO A 60 -16.08 -4.56 -2.38
C PRO A 60 -16.51 -5.74 -1.52
N HIS A 61 -16.93 -5.44 -0.29
CA HIS A 61 -17.39 -6.46 0.65
C HIS A 61 -18.54 -7.31 0.07
N ARG A 62 -18.48 -8.63 0.29
CA ARG A 62 -19.45 -9.67 -0.14
C ARG A 62 -19.56 -9.91 -1.64
N CYS A 63 -18.68 -9.32 -2.46
CA CYS A 63 -18.62 -9.65 -3.89
C CYS A 63 -18.09 -11.09 -4.10
N ALA A 64 -18.20 -11.61 -5.34
CA ALA A 64 -17.69 -12.95 -5.65
C ALA A 64 -16.19 -13.07 -5.38
N LEU A 65 -15.43 -12.01 -5.68
CA LEU A 65 -14.00 -11.97 -5.46
C LEU A 65 -13.64 -11.96 -3.96
N ASP A 66 -14.41 -11.24 -3.14
CA ASP A 66 -14.25 -11.24 -1.67
C ASP A 66 -14.49 -12.62 -1.07
N ARG A 67 -15.50 -13.36 -1.55
CA ARG A 67 -15.75 -14.74 -1.11
C ARG A 67 -14.63 -15.70 -1.50
N GLU A 68 -14.08 -15.54 -2.70
CA GLU A 68 -12.93 -16.33 -3.15
C GLU A 68 -11.68 -16.00 -2.33
N ALA A 69 -11.40 -14.71 -2.11
CA ALA A 69 -10.29 -14.25 -1.27
C ALA A 69 -10.43 -14.79 0.16
N ALA A 70 -11.62 -14.72 0.74
CA ALA A 70 -11.93 -15.29 2.06
C ALA A 70 -11.73 -16.81 2.09
N SER A 71 -12.17 -17.52 1.04
CA SER A 71 -12.00 -18.97 0.91
C SER A 71 -10.53 -19.39 0.80
N ARG A 72 -9.69 -18.61 0.11
CA ARG A 72 -8.23 -18.83 0.05
C ARG A 72 -7.53 -18.41 1.33
N SER A 73 -8.08 -17.39 2.00
CA SER A 73 -7.63 -16.77 3.26
C SER A 73 -6.25 -16.09 3.22
N THR A 74 -5.28 -16.65 2.51
CA THR A 74 -3.92 -16.13 2.43
C THR A 74 -3.23 -16.55 1.14
N THR A 75 -2.12 -15.88 0.81
CA THR A 75 -1.23 -16.27 -0.29
C THR A 75 -0.24 -17.30 0.24
N PHE A 76 -0.14 -18.47 -0.40
CA PHE A 76 0.81 -19.51 -0.01
C PHE A 76 2.12 -19.37 -0.80
N TYR A 77 3.23 -19.23 -0.09
CA TYR A 77 4.57 -19.14 -0.65
C TYR A 77 5.30 -20.48 -0.53
N LEU A 78 5.57 -21.14 -1.65
CA LEU A 78 6.44 -22.31 -1.74
C LEU A 78 7.81 -21.90 -2.29
N VAL A 79 8.77 -22.82 -2.24
CA VAL A 79 10.14 -22.59 -2.72
C VAL A 79 10.18 -22.22 -4.21
N ASP A 80 9.32 -22.85 -5.02
CA ASP A 80 9.31 -22.74 -6.48
C ASP A 80 8.13 -21.94 -7.05
N ARG A 81 7.10 -21.68 -6.24
CA ARG A 81 5.85 -21.05 -6.72
C ARG A 81 5.06 -20.39 -5.61
N ARG A 82 4.09 -19.58 -6.02
CA ARG A 82 3.15 -18.89 -5.15
C ARG A 82 1.70 -19.18 -5.57
N PHE A 83 0.81 -19.31 -4.59
CA PHE A 83 -0.63 -19.39 -4.81
C PHE A 83 -1.32 -18.16 -4.22
N ASP A 84 -1.70 -17.24 -5.10
CA ASP A 84 -2.16 -15.91 -4.72
C ASP A 84 -3.57 -15.96 -4.14
N MET A 85 -3.80 -15.21 -3.05
CA MET A 85 -5.13 -14.96 -2.51
C MET A 85 -5.98 -14.16 -3.50
N LEU A 86 -5.37 -13.18 -4.17
CA LEU A 86 -6.02 -12.30 -5.13
C LEU A 86 -5.46 -12.51 -6.54
N PRO A 87 -6.23 -12.19 -7.60
CA PRO A 87 -5.71 -12.19 -8.96
C PRO A 87 -4.48 -11.29 -9.10
N SER A 88 -3.51 -11.71 -9.92
CA SER A 88 -2.25 -10.98 -10.13
C SER A 88 -2.44 -9.54 -10.62
N MET A 89 -3.53 -9.26 -11.36
CA MET A 89 -3.89 -7.90 -11.76
C MET A 89 -4.11 -6.97 -10.56
N LEU A 90 -4.64 -7.49 -9.44
CA LEU A 90 -4.79 -6.73 -8.21
C LEU A 90 -3.51 -6.77 -7.38
N SER A 91 -3.01 -7.96 -7.06
CA SER A 91 -1.89 -8.13 -6.12
C SER A 91 -0.56 -7.61 -6.66
N SER A 92 -0.28 -7.76 -7.95
CA SER A 92 1.03 -7.45 -8.53
C SER A 92 1.06 -6.20 -9.40
N ASP A 93 -0.09 -5.58 -9.68
CA ASP A 93 -0.16 -4.31 -10.44
C ASP A 93 -0.92 -3.24 -9.67
N LEU A 94 -2.26 -3.32 -9.61
CA LEU A 94 -3.10 -2.21 -9.15
C LEU A 94 -2.90 -1.86 -7.67
N CYS A 95 -2.68 -2.85 -6.82
CA CYS A 95 -2.45 -2.64 -5.38
C CYS A 95 -0.96 -2.56 -5.03
N SER A 96 -0.09 -3.17 -5.83
CA SER A 96 1.36 -3.16 -5.58
C SER A 96 1.93 -1.75 -5.70
N LEU A 97 2.65 -1.30 -4.67
CA LEU A 97 3.18 0.05 -4.52
C LEU A 97 4.46 0.27 -5.33
N HIS A 98 4.36 0.04 -6.65
CA HIS A 98 5.46 0.23 -7.59
C HIS A 98 5.99 1.67 -7.59
N GLY A 99 7.31 1.80 -7.60
CA GLY A 99 7.98 3.10 -7.62
C GLY A 99 7.61 3.95 -8.85
N ASN A 100 7.47 5.26 -8.65
CA ASN A 100 7.10 6.25 -9.67
C ASN A 100 5.71 6.04 -10.30
N VAL A 101 4.81 5.31 -9.62
CA VAL A 101 3.43 5.15 -10.07
C VAL A 101 2.49 5.57 -8.94
N ASP A 102 1.49 6.38 -9.27
CA ASP A 102 0.47 6.78 -8.30
C ASP A 102 -0.36 5.56 -7.87
N ARG A 103 -0.55 5.42 -6.55
CA ARG A 103 -1.27 4.32 -5.92
C ARG A 103 -2.16 4.79 -4.78
N LEU A 104 -3.23 4.05 -4.54
CA LEU A 104 -4.18 4.31 -3.45
C LEU A 104 -3.73 3.55 -2.20
N THR A 105 -3.66 4.27 -1.09
CA THR A 105 -3.22 3.70 0.19
C THR A 105 -4.15 4.10 1.32
N VAL A 106 -4.23 3.23 2.34
CA VAL A 106 -4.68 3.57 3.68
C VAL A 106 -3.44 3.87 4.52
N SER A 107 -3.39 5.04 5.15
CA SER A 107 -2.18 5.51 5.82
C SER A 107 -2.41 5.78 7.30
N ALA A 108 -1.42 5.44 8.11
CA ALA A 108 -1.29 5.87 9.49
C ALA A 108 -0.06 6.78 9.61
N VAL A 109 -0.24 7.97 10.18
CA VAL A 109 0.79 8.99 10.28
C VAL A 109 0.88 9.45 11.74
N TRP A 110 2.10 9.45 12.26
CA TRP A 110 2.39 9.84 13.64
C TRP A 110 3.47 10.91 13.66
N THR A 111 3.38 11.81 14.64
CA THR A 111 4.51 12.63 15.06
C THR A 111 5.10 12.01 16.32
N MET A 112 6.36 11.59 16.24
CA MET A 112 7.10 11.01 17.34
C MET A 112 8.17 11.99 17.82
N SER A 113 8.33 12.09 19.13
CA SER A 113 9.43 12.88 19.69
C SER A 113 10.77 12.25 19.31
N ALA A 114 11.79 13.09 19.10
CA ALA A 114 13.12 12.61 18.73
C ALA A 114 13.78 11.73 19.79
N ASP A 115 13.36 11.83 21.06
CA ASP A 115 13.87 11.01 22.15
C ASP A 115 13.22 9.62 22.22
N LEU A 116 12.20 9.34 21.41
CA LEU A 116 11.52 8.04 21.27
C LEU A 116 11.08 7.43 22.62
N ARG A 117 10.80 8.27 23.62
CA ARG A 117 10.35 7.87 24.95
C ARG A 117 8.84 7.89 25.09
#